data_AF-A0A1G9Y6V7-F1
#
_entry.id   AF-A0A1G9Y6V7-F1
#
_cell.length_a   1.000
_cell.length_b   1.000
_cell.length_c   1.000
_cell.angle_alpha   90.00
_cell.angle_beta   90.00
_cell.angle_gamma   90.00
#
_symmetry.space_group_name_H-M   'P 1'
#
loop_
_entity.id
_entity.type
_entity.pdbx_description
1 polymer ?
#
loop_
_entity_poly.entity_id
_entity_poly.type
_entity_poly.pdbx_seq_one_letter_code
_entity_poly.pdbx_strand_id
1 'polypeptide(L)'
;MSDKPSSGEILGVPYNFERPSLSRMLSSYWEPGEGMLVKKPFGIGYTLNLANWRSWVVIAVAGGLLWQERNSGSEAAEDEDEAVEVIVED
;
A
#
# COMPACT_ATOMS: atom_id res chain seq x y z
N MET A 1 10.81 29.85 -22.30
CA MET A 1 10.22 28.53 -22.06
C MET A 1 8.84 28.80 -21.49
N SER A 2 7.75 28.40 -22.15
CA SER A 2 6.43 28.52 -21.51
C SER A 2 6.44 27.65 -20.27
N ASP A 3 6.32 28.27 -19.10
CA ASP A 3 6.22 27.59 -17.82
C ASP A 3 5.04 26.62 -17.88
N LYS A 4 5.33 25.32 -17.95
CA LYS A 4 4.29 24.32 -17.77
C LYS A 4 3.86 24.40 -16.30
N PRO A 5 2.56 24.39 -15.99
CA PRO A 5 2.10 24.40 -14.62
C PRO A 5 2.63 23.15 -13.90
N SER A 6 3.33 23.36 -12.78
CA SER A 6 3.93 22.30 -11.96
C SER A 6 2.89 21.47 -11.20
N SER A 7 1.63 21.90 -11.17
CA SER A 7 0.52 21.20 -10.53
C SER A 7 -0.75 21.36 -11.38
N GLY A 8 -1.68 20.40 -11.26
CA GLY A 8 -2.91 20.39 -12.06
C GLY A 8 -3.64 19.06 -12.03
N GLU A 9 -4.50 18.83 -13.01
CA GLU A 9 -5.25 17.58 -13.18
C GLU A 9 -5.13 17.10 -14.65
N ILE A 10 -4.87 15.81 -14.82
CA ILE A 10 -4.80 15.14 -16.14
C ILE A 10 -5.85 14.04 -16.12
N LEU A 11 -6.85 14.13 -16.99
CA LEU A 11 -7.97 13.16 -17.08
C LEU A 11 -8.68 12.94 -15.72
N GLY A 12 -8.78 14.00 -14.90
CA GLY A 12 -9.36 13.94 -13.55
C GLY A 12 -8.43 13.40 -12.47
N VAL A 13 -7.20 12.99 -12.81
CA VAL A 13 -6.18 12.55 -11.84
C VAL A 13 -5.30 13.74 -11.47
N PRO A 14 -5.17 14.07 -10.17
CA PRO A 14 -4.35 15.19 -9.73
C PRO A 14 -2.86 14.89 -9.90
N TYR A 15 -2.07 15.92 -10.20
CA TYR A 15 -0.62 15.86 -10.16
C TYR A 15 -0.03 17.09 -9.47
N ASN A 16 1.10 16.91 -8.79
CA ASN A 16 1.87 17.98 -8.19
C ASN A 16 3.37 17.66 -8.27
N PHE A 17 4.13 18.50 -8.97
CA PHE A 17 5.59 18.43 -9.08
C PHE A 17 6.28 19.66 -8.48
N GLU A 18 5.56 20.45 -7.69
CA GLU A 18 6.18 21.46 -6.83
C GLU A 18 7.16 20.81 -5.87
N ARG A 19 8.30 21.47 -5.61
CA ARG A 19 9.34 20.94 -4.71
C ARG A 19 8.72 20.65 -3.34
N PRO A 20 8.63 19.37 -2.92
CA PRO A 20 7.97 19.05 -1.67
C PRO A 20 8.88 19.36 -0.49
N SER A 21 8.29 19.73 0.64
CA SER A 21 8.96 19.67 1.93
C SER A 21 8.66 18.33 2.60
N LEU A 22 9.61 17.83 3.40
CA LEU A 22 9.41 16.63 4.23
C LEU A 22 8.19 16.79 5.16
N SER A 23 7.98 18.00 5.71
CA SER A 23 6.82 18.30 6.53
C SER A 23 5.50 18.13 5.77
N ARG A 24 5.43 18.62 4.52
CA ARG A 24 4.25 18.49 3.66
C ARG A 24 3.98 17.05 3.25
N MET A 25 5.05 16.27 3.06
CA MET A 25 4.89 14.84 2.79
C MET A 25 4.27 14.11 3.98
N LEU A 26 4.78 14.35 5.20
CA LEU A 26 4.25 13.71 6.41
C LEU A 26 2.83 14.18 6.73
N SER A 27 2.53 15.47 6.55
CA SER A 27 1.19 16.01 6.80
C SER A 27 0.13 15.44 5.87
N SER A 28 0.49 15.08 4.63
CA SER A 28 -0.47 14.49 3.67
C SER A 28 -1.00 13.13 4.10
N TYR A 29 -0.28 12.43 4.99
CA TYR A 29 -0.77 11.19 5.58
C TYR A 29 -1.71 11.44 6.76
N TRP A 30 -1.83 12.67 7.26
CA TRP A 30 -2.67 13.02 8.40
C TRP A 30 -3.43 14.32 8.14
N GLU A 31 -4.56 14.21 7.43
CA GLU A 31 -5.45 15.33 7.09
C GLU A 31 -6.84 15.14 7.74
N PRO A 32 -7.04 15.62 8.98
CA PRO A 32 -8.32 15.49 9.68
C PRO A 32 -9.46 16.19 8.94
N GLY A 33 -10.64 15.56 8.90
CA GLY A 33 -11.83 16.10 8.24
C GLY A 33 -11.94 15.75 6.74
N GLU A 34 -10.87 15.25 6.14
CA GLU A 34 -10.85 14.81 4.74
C GLU A 34 -11.22 13.32 4.58
N GLY A 35 -11.45 12.92 3.33
CA GLY A 35 -11.74 11.54 2.96
C GLY A 35 -10.57 10.56 3.21
N MET A 36 -10.81 9.28 2.92
CA MET A 36 -9.80 8.21 3.04
C MET A 36 -8.67 8.36 2.01
N LEU A 37 -8.97 8.87 0.82
CA LEU A 37 -8.02 9.12 -0.25
C LEU A 37 -7.85 10.63 -0.41
N VAL A 38 -6.62 11.11 -0.31
CA VAL A 38 -6.25 12.52 -0.43
C VAL A 38 -5.24 12.72 -1.54
N LYS A 39 -5.16 13.93 -2.10
CA LYS A 39 -4.25 14.23 -3.22
C LYS A 39 -2.81 14.03 -2.78
N LYS A 40 -1.99 13.37 -3.60
CA LYS A 40 -0.59 13.13 -3.26
C LYS A 40 0.14 14.49 -3.19
N PRO A 41 0.95 14.76 -2.15
CA PRO A 41 1.64 16.04 -2.00
C PRO A 41 2.71 16.25 -3.09
N PHE A 42 3.20 15.15 -3.69
CA PHE A 42 4.14 15.14 -4.79
C PHE A 42 3.94 13.88 -5.67
N GLY A 43 4.02 14.05 -6.98
CA GLY A 43 3.77 13.03 -7.98
C GLY A 43 2.34 13.08 -8.53
N ILE A 44 1.83 11.92 -8.95
CA ILE A 44 0.53 11.78 -9.61
C ILE A 44 -0.39 10.91 -8.74
N GLY A 45 -1.66 11.30 -8.63
CA GLY A 45 -2.73 10.52 -8.01
C GLY A 45 -2.98 10.84 -6.54
N TYR A 46 -3.38 9.80 -5.80
CA TYR A 46 -3.87 9.90 -4.43
C TYR A 46 -2.97 9.10 -3.46
N THR A 47 -3.08 9.42 -2.18
CA THR A 47 -2.47 8.71 -1.07
C THR A 47 -3.53 8.40 -0.01
N LEU A 48 -3.19 7.51 0.93
CA LEU A 48 -4.06 7.12 2.02
C LEU A 48 -3.94 8.12 3.19
N ASN A 49 -5.07 8.59 3.69
CA ASN A 49 -5.16 9.52 4.82
C ASN A 49 -5.39 8.77 6.14
N LEU A 50 -4.36 8.67 6.98
CA LEU A 50 -4.40 7.99 8.27
C LEU A 50 -5.22 8.73 9.34
N ALA A 51 -5.58 10.00 9.11
CA ALA A 51 -6.52 10.70 9.99
C ALA A 51 -7.97 10.21 9.80
N ASN A 52 -8.27 9.49 8.71
CA ASN A 52 -9.58 8.90 8.47
C ASN A 52 -9.67 7.49 9.06
N TRP A 53 -10.68 7.22 9.89
CA TRP A 53 -10.86 5.91 10.53
C TRP A 53 -11.03 4.75 9.53
N ARG A 54 -11.56 5.01 8.33
CA ARG A 54 -11.71 3.99 7.28
C ARG A 54 -10.36 3.49 6.76
N SER A 55 -9.34 4.34 6.75
CA SER A 55 -7.98 3.95 6.35
C SER A 55 -7.42 2.86 7.27
N TRP A 56 -7.71 2.94 8.56
CA TRP A 56 -7.30 1.93 9.53
C TRP A 56 -8.01 0.59 9.31
N VAL A 57 -9.28 0.60 8.89
CA VAL A 57 -9.98 -0.63 8.49
C VAL A 57 -9.29 -1.28 7.30
N VAL A 58 -8.95 -0.50 6.26
CA VAL A 58 -8.23 -1.02 5.08
C VAL A 58 -6.87 -1.61 5.47
N ILE A 59 -6.11 -0.91 6.32
CA ILE A 59 -4.82 -1.40 6.83
C ILE A 59 -4.99 -2.69 7.61
N ALA A 60 -6.00 -2.77 8.49
CA ALA A 60 -6.28 -3.96 9.29
C ALA A 60 -6.66 -5.16 8.41
N VAL A 61 -7.51 -4.96 7.38
CA VAL A 61 -7.89 -6.01 6.44
C VAL A 61 -6.66 -6.48 5.64
N ALA A 62 -5.88 -5.56 5.07
CA ALA A 62 -4.67 -5.92 4.33
C ALA A 62 -3.66 -6.65 5.22
N GLY A 63 -3.50 -6.21 6.47
CA GLY A 63 -2.64 -6.87 7.46
C GLY A 63 -3.15 -8.27 7.86
N GLY A 64 -4.46 -8.43 8.02
CA GLY A 64 -5.08 -9.73 8.30
C GLY A 64 -4.92 -10.72 7.16
N LEU A 65 -5.10 -10.28 5.91
CA LEU A 65 -4.86 -11.09 4.72
C LEU A 65 -3.39 -11.49 4.60
N LEU A 66 -2.46 -10.57 4.87
CA LEU A 66 -1.03 -10.86 4.86
C LEU A 66 -0.62 -11.84 5.96
N TRP A 67 -1.25 -11.77 7.13
CA TRP A 67 -1.02 -12.74 8.21
C TRP A 67 -1.57 -14.12 7.85
N GLN A 68 -2.76 -14.19 7.26
CA GLN A 68 -3.35 -15.43 6.75
C GLN A 68 -2.45 -16.07 5.69
N GLU A 69 -1.98 -15.31 4.70
CA GLU A 69 -1.07 -15.78 3.65
C GLU A 69 0.18 -16.43 4.24
N ARG A 70 0.78 -15.81 5.27
CA ARG A 70 1.97 -16.34 5.96
C ARG A 70 1.69 -17.61 6.74
N ASN A 71 0.52 -17.74 7.36
CA ASN A 71 0.16 -18.93 8.15
C ASN A 71 -0.29 -20.12 7.28
N SER A 72 -0.96 -19.85 6.16
CA SER A 72 -1.30 -20.91 5.19
C SER A 72 -0.06 -21.51 4.52
N GLY A 73 1.05 -20.77 4.45
CA GLY A 73 2.34 -21.32 4.02
C GLY A 73 3.02 -22.26 5.02
N SER A 74 2.64 -22.21 6.32
CA SER A 74 3.17 -23.12 7.34
C SER A 74 2.36 -24.42 7.50
N GLU A 75 1.06 -24.43 7.16
CA GLU A 75 0.23 -25.64 7.22
C GLU A 75 0.54 -26.62 6.07
N ALA A 76 1.08 -26.16 4.95
CA ALA A 76 1.51 -27.02 3.84
C ALA A 76 2.78 -27.85 4.15
N ALA A 77 3.52 -27.51 5.22
CA ALA A 77 4.73 -28.24 5.60
C ALA A 77 4.48 -29.47 6.48
N GLU A 78 3.31 -29.60 7.11
CA GLU A 78 3.00 -30.77 7.96
C GLU A 78 2.51 -31.98 7.15
N ASP A 79 2.01 -31.79 5.93
CA ASP A 79 1.51 -32.87 5.05
C ASP A 79 2.61 -33.44 4.10
N GLU A 80 3.79 -32.82 4.02
CA GLU A 80 4.90 -33.26 3.13
C GLU A 80 5.94 -34.16 3.83
N ASP A 81 5.83 -34.36 5.15
CA ASP A 81 6.77 -35.15 5.97
C ASP A 81 6.49 -36.68 5.98
N GLU A 82 5.68 -37.20 5.04
CA GLU A 82 5.64 -38.65 4.79
C GLU A 82 6.88 -39.06 3.97
N ALA A 83 7.99 -39.28 4.69
CA ALA A 83 9.28 -39.68 4.14
C ALA A 83 9.13 -40.90 3.21
N VAL A 84 9.26 -40.67 1.90
CA VAL A 84 9.18 -41.71 0.87
C VAL A 84 10.43 -42.60 0.96
N GLU A 85 10.26 -43.84 1.43
CA GLU A 85 11.33 -44.84 1.48
C GLU A 85 11.65 -45.32 0.06
N VAL A 86 12.81 -44.90 -0.46
CA VAL A 86 13.29 -45.30 -1.79
C VAL A 86 13.92 -46.70 -1.70
N ILE A 87 13.22 -47.70 -2.23
CA ILE A 87 13.77 -49.04 -2.42
C ILE A 87 14.63 -49.02 -3.69
N VAL A 88 15.93 -49.27 -3.55
CA VAL A 88 16.86 -49.45 -4.67
C VAL A 88 16.95 -50.93 -4.98
N GLU A 89 16.53 -51.35 -6.18
CA GLU A 89 16.78 -52.71 -6.68
C GLU A 89 18.23 -52.79 -7.22
N ASP A 90 18.97 -53.80 -6.77
CA ASP A 90 20.40 -54.07 -7.05
C ASP A 90 20.63 -54.79 -8.39
#